data_AF-A0A2Z6NVR9-F1
#
_entry.id   AF-A0A2Z6NVR9-F1
#
_cell.length_a   1.000
_cell.length_b   1.000
_cell.length_c   1.000
_cell.angle_alpha   90.00
_cell.angle_beta   90.00
_cell.angle_gamma   90.00
#
_symmetry.space_group_name_H-M   'P 1'
#
loop_
_entity.id
_entity.type
_entity.pdbx_description
1 polymer ?
#
loop_
_entity_poly.entity_id
_entity_poly.type
_entity_poly.pdbx_seq_one_letter_code
_entity_poly.pdbx_strand_id
1 'polypeptide(L)'
;MFKSSEWKTSKLAKSKEGINVQKIVLNKLFWKNVLNCLRGAFPLVKVLRMMDSEERPAMGHLYEEMDLAKEKIKSNFNGVARSYNPLCNIIHQRWDKQLHRPLHAAGLYLNPKIRYSPGFIDDGEVTDGMYDCFLRLVEDPKKRGIIDYQLEDFKARKLW
;
A
#
# COMPACT_ATOMS: atom_id res chain seq x y z
N MET A 1 -17.08 30.16 7.59
CA MET A 1 -17.86 29.72 8.76
C MET A 1 -17.39 30.35 10.08
N PHE A 2 -16.28 29.94 10.72
CA PHE A 2 -15.88 30.41 12.07
C PHE A 2 -15.43 31.88 12.21
N LYS A 3 -15.31 32.64 11.11
CA LYS A 3 -15.05 34.09 11.12
C LYS A 3 -16.27 34.94 10.78
N SER A 4 -17.38 34.30 10.40
CA SER A 4 -18.60 34.94 9.92
C SER A 4 -19.34 35.68 11.03
N SER A 5 -20.19 36.63 10.64
CA SER A 5 -21.11 37.33 11.54
C SER A 5 -22.04 36.34 12.25
N GLU A 6 -22.56 35.38 11.50
CA GLU A 6 -23.55 34.40 11.95
C GLU A 6 -22.96 33.48 13.02
N TRP A 7 -21.70 33.08 12.87
CA TRP A 7 -21.00 32.31 13.89
C TRP A 7 -20.82 33.13 15.17
N LYS A 8 -20.33 34.36 15.07
CA LYS A 8 -20.02 35.23 16.23
C LYS A 8 -21.26 35.52 17.10
N THR A 9 -22.44 35.58 16.49
CA THR A 9 -23.71 35.82 17.20
C THR A 9 -24.38 34.54 17.69
N SER A 10 -23.92 33.37 17.25
CA SER A 10 -24.50 32.07 17.63
C SER A 10 -24.28 31.74 19.12
N LYS A 11 -25.21 30.97 19.70
CA LYS A 11 -25.05 30.40 21.05
C LYS A 11 -23.83 29.46 21.13
N LEU A 12 -23.55 28.73 20.05
CA LEU A 12 -22.43 27.78 19.98
C LEU A 12 -21.08 28.46 20.10
N ALA A 13 -20.88 29.64 19.49
CA ALA A 13 -19.62 30.38 19.61
C ALA A 13 -19.30 30.83 21.04
N LYS A 14 -20.30 30.90 21.93
CA LYS A 14 -20.13 31.24 23.35
C LYS A 14 -19.94 30.01 24.25
N SER A 15 -20.24 28.81 23.75
CA SER A 15 -20.01 27.56 24.48
C SER A 15 -18.50 27.24 24.57
N LYS A 16 -18.10 26.52 25.61
CA LYS A 16 -16.72 26.08 25.80
C LYS A 16 -16.25 25.21 24.63
N GLU A 17 -17.12 24.31 24.17
CA GLU A 17 -16.88 23.39 23.07
C GLU A 17 -16.71 24.15 21.75
N GLY A 18 -17.59 25.10 21.45
CA GLY A 18 -17.52 25.91 20.22
C GLY A 18 -16.27 26.78 20.17
N ILE A 19 -15.85 27.37 21.30
CA ILE A 19 -14.58 28.10 21.39
C ILE A 19 -13.40 27.17 21.09
N ASN A 20 -13.39 25.96 21.63
CA ASN A 20 -12.33 24.98 21.40
C ASN A 20 -12.26 24.53 19.93
N VAL A 21 -13.40 24.20 19.32
CA VAL A 21 -13.48 23.83 17.90
C VAL A 21 -13.00 24.99 17.03
N GLN A 22 -13.45 26.22 17.29
CA GLN A 22 -13.00 27.40 16.56
C GLN A 22 -11.48 27.58 16.66
N LYS A 23 -10.88 27.40 17.86
CA LYS A 23 -9.43 27.46 18.04
C LYS A 23 -8.69 26.44 17.19
N ILE A 24 -9.16 25.19 17.15
CA ILE A 24 -8.57 24.12 16.33
C ILE A 24 -8.69 24.45 14.84
N VAL A 25 -9.90 24.80 14.37
CA VAL A 25 -10.16 25.08 12.94
C VAL A 25 -9.42 26.33 12.46
N LEU A 26 -9.18 27.33 13.31
CA LEU A 26 -8.39 28.50 12.94
C LEU A 26 -6.87 28.31 13.11
N ASN A 27 -6.43 27.18 13.68
CA ASN A 27 -5.02 26.90 13.91
C ASN A 27 -4.33 26.45 12.60
N LYS A 28 -3.36 27.25 12.14
CA LYS A 28 -2.58 26.94 10.92
C LYS A 28 -1.73 25.68 11.06
N LEU A 29 -1.15 25.44 12.24
CA LEU A 29 -0.33 24.26 12.51
C LEU A 29 -1.18 22.98 12.49
N PHE A 30 -2.41 23.05 13.00
CA PHE A 30 -3.36 21.94 12.91
C PHE A 30 -3.55 21.50 11.45
N TRP A 31 -3.91 22.42 10.55
CA TRP A 31 -4.11 22.11 9.14
C TRP A 31 -2.83 21.65 8.44
N LYS A 32 -1.68 22.20 8.80
CA LYS A 32 -0.38 21.71 8.31
C LYS A 32 -0.16 20.25 8.70
N ASN A 33 -0.49 19.88 9.93
CA ASN A 33 -0.36 18.50 10.40
C ASN A 33 -1.37 17.57 9.72
N VAL A 34 -2.63 18.01 9.55
CA VAL A 34 -3.65 17.27 8.77
C VAL A 34 -3.14 17.01 7.35
N LEU A 35 -2.58 18.01 6.69
CA LEU A 35 -2.02 17.85 5.35
C LEU A 35 -0.86 16.84 5.32
N ASN A 36 -0.01 16.83 6.34
CA ASN A 36 1.05 15.82 6.47
C ASN A 36 0.48 14.41 6.66
N CYS A 37 -0.58 14.25 7.47
CA CYS A 37 -1.28 12.97 7.61
C CYS A 37 -1.84 12.50 6.26
N LEU A 38 -2.50 13.39 5.51
CA LEU A 38 -3.05 13.08 4.19
C LEU A 38 -1.96 12.69 3.19
N ARG A 39 -0.82 13.40 3.16
CA ARG A 39 0.33 13.06 2.31
C ARG A 39 0.83 11.63 2.52
N GLY A 40 0.80 11.14 3.76
CA GLY A 40 1.18 9.78 4.10
C GLY A 40 0.08 8.74 3.89
N ALA A 41 -1.15 9.05 4.30
CA ALA A 41 -2.25 8.08 4.32
C ALA A 41 -2.90 7.89 2.94
N PHE A 42 -2.96 8.93 2.10
CA PHE A 42 -3.71 8.88 0.85
C PHE A 42 -3.21 7.80 -0.14
N PRO A 43 -1.88 7.60 -0.32
CA PRO A 43 -1.38 6.49 -1.12
C PRO A 43 -1.85 5.12 -0.61
N LEU A 44 -1.88 4.92 0.72
CA LEU A 44 -2.35 3.66 1.32
C LEU A 44 -3.86 3.46 1.14
N VAL A 45 -4.66 4.52 1.28
CA VAL A 45 -6.10 4.47 1.00
C VAL A 45 -6.37 4.07 -0.45
N LYS A 46 -5.53 4.53 -1.40
CA LYS A 46 -5.63 4.12 -2.80
C LYS A 46 -5.37 2.61 -2.99
N VAL A 47 -4.35 2.06 -2.31
CA VAL A 47 -4.10 0.61 -2.32
C VAL A 47 -5.31 -0.14 -1.77
N LEU A 48 -5.83 0.26 -0.61
CA LEU A 48 -7.01 -0.37 0.01
C LEU A 48 -8.22 -0.34 -0.92
N ARG A 49 -8.52 0.80 -1.52
CA ARG A 49 -9.65 0.94 -2.46
C ARG A 49 -9.50 0.04 -3.68
N MET A 50 -8.27 -0.17 -4.15
CA MET A 50 -8.02 -1.02 -5.30
C MET A 50 -8.07 -2.51 -4.94
N MET A 51 -7.61 -2.88 -3.73
CA MET A 51 -7.77 -4.24 -3.22
C MET A 51 -9.23 -4.61 -2.99
N ASP A 52 -10.07 -3.63 -2.63
CA ASP A 52 -11.51 -3.78 -2.45
C ASP A 52 -12.29 -3.70 -3.77
N SER A 53 -11.66 -3.21 -4.84
CA SER A 53 -12.31 -3.18 -6.16
C SER A 53 -12.34 -4.58 -6.77
N GLU A 54 -13.52 -5.07 -7.11
CA GLU A 54 -13.70 -6.33 -7.86
C GLU A 54 -13.32 -6.20 -9.34
N GLU A 55 -12.83 -5.03 -9.77
CA GLU A 55 -12.48 -4.73 -11.16
C GLU A 55 -11.26 -5.52 -11.67
N ARG A 56 -10.33 -5.90 -10.79
CA ARG A 56 -9.17 -6.73 -11.15
C ARG A 56 -8.71 -7.64 -10.00
N PRO A 57 -8.02 -8.76 -10.29
CA PRO A 57 -7.49 -9.63 -9.24
C PRO A 57 -6.49 -8.89 -8.33
N ALA A 58 -6.91 -8.66 -7.09
CA ALA A 58 -6.14 -7.94 -6.07
C ALA A 58 -4.81 -8.65 -5.72
N MET A 59 -4.86 -9.97 -5.56
CA MET A 59 -3.72 -10.80 -5.11
C MET A 59 -2.46 -10.61 -5.96
N GLY A 60 -2.62 -10.50 -7.28
CA GLY A 60 -1.49 -10.37 -8.20
C GLY A 60 -0.88 -8.97 -8.27
N HIS A 61 -1.49 -7.96 -7.65
CA HIS A 61 -1.06 -6.55 -7.73
C HIS A 61 -0.68 -5.95 -6.38
N LEU A 62 -0.97 -6.63 -5.27
CA LEU A 62 -0.77 -6.07 -3.91
C LEU A 62 0.66 -5.60 -3.67
N TYR A 63 1.66 -6.40 -4.04
CA TYR A 63 3.08 -6.07 -3.85
C TYR A 63 3.47 -4.80 -4.62
N GLU A 64 3.23 -4.80 -5.93
CA GLU A 64 3.54 -3.65 -6.81
C GLU A 64 2.87 -2.37 -6.29
N GLU A 65 1.61 -2.46 -5.89
CA GLU A 65 0.83 -1.30 -5.47
C GLU A 65 1.24 -0.79 -4.08
N MET A 66 1.70 -1.70 -3.20
CA MET A 66 2.32 -1.32 -1.94
C MET A 66 3.65 -0.58 -2.18
N ASP A 67 4.47 -1.02 -3.13
CA ASP A 67 5.73 -0.35 -3.46
C ASP A 67 5.51 1.00 -4.12
N LEU A 68 4.55 1.09 -5.06
CA LEU A 68 4.10 2.37 -5.61
C LEU A 68 3.59 3.32 -4.52
N ALA A 69 2.88 2.81 -3.51
CA ALA A 69 2.43 3.62 -2.39
C ALA A 69 3.61 4.13 -1.54
N LYS A 70 4.61 3.29 -1.24
CA LYS A 70 5.83 3.70 -0.53
C LYS A 70 6.57 4.79 -1.31
N GLU A 71 6.79 4.62 -2.62
CA GLU A 71 7.43 5.63 -3.46
C GLU A 71 6.63 6.93 -3.53
N LYS A 72 5.30 6.84 -3.62
CA LYS A 72 4.45 8.03 -3.61
C LYS A 72 4.50 8.77 -2.28
N ILE A 73 4.56 8.06 -1.15
CA ILE A 73 4.78 8.65 0.16
C ILE A 73 6.12 9.41 0.19
N LYS A 74 7.22 8.77 -0.23
CA LYS A 74 8.55 9.41 -0.29
C LYS A 74 8.50 10.71 -1.10
N SER A 75 7.87 10.65 -2.27
CA SER A 75 7.68 11.80 -3.16
C SER A 75 6.82 12.91 -2.52
N ASN A 76 5.72 12.57 -1.85
CA ASN A 76 4.84 13.54 -1.18
C ASN A 76 5.54 14.31 -0.05
N PHE A 77 6.62 13.75 0.52
CA PHE A 77 7.49 14.39 1.49
C PHE A 77 8.78 14.96 0.87
N ASN A 78 8.79 15.20 -0.44
CA ASN A 78 9.91 15.77 -1.20
C ASN A 78 11.22 14.99 -1.04
N GLY A 79 11.15 13.67 -0.81
CA GLY A 79 12.33 12.85 -0.59
C GLY A 79 13.04 13.10 0.75
N VAL A 80 12.46 13.89 1.65
CA VAL A 80 13.06 14.18 2.96
C VAL A 80 12.90 12.96 3.88
N ALA A 81 13.95 12.14 3.98
CA ALA A 81 13.97 10.86 4.70
C ALA A 81 13.38 10.94 6.12
N ARG A 82 13.80 11.92 6.93
CA ARG A 82 13.27 12.10 8.30
C ARG A 82 11.75 12.28 8.38
N SER A 83 11.11 12.74 7.31
CA SER A 83 9.68 13.03 7.26
C SER A 83 8.84 11.80 6.92
N TYR A 84 9.38 10.86 6.13
CA TYR A 84 8.64 9.67 5.70
C TYR A 84 9.14 8.36 6.33
N ASN A 85 10.40 8.28 6.77
CA ASN A 85 10.97 7.06 7.35
C ASN A 85 10.13 6.48 8.50
N PRO A 86 9.62 7.28 9.46
CA PRO A 86 8.77 6.74 10.53
C PRO A 86 7.52 6.04 9.98
N LEU A 87 6.92 6.59 8.92
CA LEU A 87 5.77 6.01 8.27
C LEU A 87 6.14 4.73 7.50
N CYS A 88 7.24 4.76 6.73
CA CYS A 88 7.74 3.57 6.04
C CYS A 88 8.06 2.42 7.00
N ASN A 89 8.61 2.72 8.17
CA ASN A 89 8.88 1.72 9.21
C ASN A 89 7.58 1.08 9.73
N ILE A 90 6.53 1.88 9.95
CA ILE A 90 5.22 1.35 10.36
C ILE A 90 4.64 0.48 9.24
N ILE A 91 4.72 0.93 7.98
CA ILE A 91 4.23 0.16 6.83
C ILE A 91 4.97 -1.18 6.73
N HIS A 92 6.31 -1.17 6.81
CA HIS A 92 7.12 -2.38 6.75
C HIS A 92 6.78 -3.35 7.89
N GLN A 93 6.68 -2.86 9.13
CA GLN A 93 6.28 -3.70 10.27
C GLN A 93 4.88 -4.32 10.09
N ARG A 94 3.95 -3.61 9.44
CA ARG A 94 2.60 -4.14 9.14
C ARG A 94 2.63 -5.10 7.96
N TRP A 95 3.44 -4.81 6.96
CA TRP A 95 3.71 -5.68 5.82
C TRP A 95 4.18 -7.04 6.32
N ASP A 96 5.32 -7.10 6.98
CA ASP A 96 5.97 -8.36 7.37
C ASP A 96 5.10 -9.22 8.31
N LYS A 97 4.33 -8.57 9.19
CA LYS A 97 3.54 -9.27 10.21
C LYS A 97 2.14 -9.69 9.75
N GLN A 98 1.54 -8.95 8.82
CA GLN A 98 0.10 -9.07 8.53
C GLN A 98 -0.20 -9.32 7.06
N LEU A 99 0.38 -8.51 6.16
CA LEU A 99 0.02 -8.50 4.74
C LEU A 99 0.93 -9.39 3.89
N HIS A 100 2.21 -9.48 4.24
CA HIS A 100 3.18 -10.36 3.61
C HIS A 100 2.79 -11.81 3.87
N ARG A 101 2.29 -12.51 2.84
CA ARG A 101 1.93 -13.93 2.90
C ARG A 101 2.39 -14.62 1.62
N PRO A 102 2.83 -15.89 1.71
CA PRO A 102 3.17 -16.71 0.55
C PRO A 102 2.14 -16.65 -0.59
N LEU A 103 0.85 -16.60 -0.26
CA LEU A 103 -0.21 -16.54 -1.26
C LEU A 103 -0.23 -15.22 -2.06
N HIS A 104 0.08 -14.10 -1.40
CA HIS A 104 0.21 -12.81 -2.09
C HIS A 104 1.46 -12.80 -2.98
N ALA A 105 2.58 -13.34 -2.50
CA ALA A 105 3.81 -13.52 -3.28
C ALA A 105 3.56 -14.37 -4.52
N ALA A 106 2.93 -15.54 -4.35
CA ALA A 106 2.51 -16.42 -5.45
C ALA A 106 1.62 -15.70 -6.46
N GLY A 107 0.69 -14.87 -5.97
CA GLY A 107 -0.18 -14.04 -6.81
C GLY A 107 0.63 -13.09 -7.70
N LEU A 108 1.59 -12.36 -7.14
CA LEU A 108 2.48 -11.49 -7.92
C LEU A 108 3.33 -12.31 -8.90
N TYR A 109 3.96 -13.38 -8.41
CA TYR A 109 4.85 -14.24 -9.19
C TYR A 109 4.16 -14.72 -10.48
N LEU A 110 2.92 -15.18 -10.35
CA LEU A 110 2.12 -15.73 -11.46
C LEU A 110 1.38 -14.67 -12.29
N ASN A 111 1.59 -13.37 -12.04
CA ASN A 111 0.95 -12.30 -12.80
C ASN A 111 1.76 -11.93 -14.05
N PRO A 112 1.39 -12.40 -15.27
CA PRO A 112 2.18 -12.14 -16.48
C PRO A 112 2.24 -10.65 -16.83
N LYS A 113 1.21 -9.88 -16.48
CA LYS A 113 1.16 -8.44 -16.78
C LYS A 113 2.27 -7.68 -16.07
N ILE A 114 2.61 -8.09 -14.85
CA ILE A 114 3.68 -7.47 -14.06
C ILE A 114 5.01 -8.13 -14.37
N ARG A 115 5.08 -9.46 -14.40
CA ARG A 115 6.31 -10.22 -14.65
C ARG A 115 7.02 -9.81 -15.94
N TYR A 116 6.26 -9.56 -17.00
CA TYR A 116 6.80 -9.18 -18.31
C TYR A 116 6.76 -7.67 -18.56
N SER A 117 6.43 -6.87 -17.55
CA SER A 117 6.43 -5.41 -17.66
C SER A 117 7.86 -4.87 -17.78
N PRO A 118 8.06 -3.74 -18.50
CA PRO A 118 9.37 -3.09 -18.56
C PRO A 118 9.85 -2.69 -17.16
N GLY A 119 11.08 -3.09 -16.80
CA GLY A 119 11.67 -2.76 -15.52
C GLY A 119 11.23 -3.66 -14.35
N PHE A 120 10.55 -4.78 -14.64
CA PHE A 120 10.32 -5.82 -13.64
C PHE A 120 11.66 -6.34 -13.09
N ILE A 121 11.76 -6.42 -11.76
CA ILE A 121 12.92 -6.95 -11.05
C ILE A 121 12.46 -8.20 -10.31
N ASP A 122 13.22 -9.29 -10.47
CA ASP A 122 12.94 -10.51 -9.74
C ASP A 122 13.26 -10.32 -8.26
N ASP A 123 12.31 -10.68 -7.40
CA ASP A 123 12.44 -10.55 -5.96
C ASP A 123 12.51 -11.95 -5.34
N GLY A 124 13.58 -12.19 -4.58
CA GLY A 124 13.79 -13.44 -3.86
C GLY A 124 12.65 -13.73 -2.88
N GLU A 125 12.12 -12.71 -2.20
CA GLU A 125 10.98 -12.85 -1.28
C GLU A 125 9.73 -13.39 -2.00
N VAL A 126 9.50 -12.90 -3.22
CA VAL A 126 8.36 -13.30 -4.05
C VAL A 126 8.53 -14.72 -4.57
N THR A 127 9.75 -15.09 -4.98
CA THR A 127 10.07 -16.46 -5.40
C THR A 127 9.91 -17.43 -4.24
N ASP A 128 10.50 -17.14 -3.08
CA ASP A 128 10.39 -17.98 -1.88
C ASP A 128 8.93 -18.15 -1.47
N GLY A 129 8.16 -17.06 -1.44
CA GLY A 129 6.73 -17.10 -1.14
C GLY A 129 5.92 -17.95 -2.12
N MET A 130 6.25 -17.94 -3.41
CA MET A 130 5.63 -18.84 -4.39
C MET A 130 5.95 -20.31 -4.09
N TYR A 131 7.22 -20.65 -3.85
CA TYR A 131 7.60 -22.03 -3.52
C TYR A 131 6.98 -22.51 -2.21
N ASP A 132 6.87 -21.63 -1.23
CA ASP A 132 6.18 -21.88 0.03
C ASP A 132 4.69 -22.25 -0.17
N CYS A 133 4.02 -21.65 -1.15
CA CYS A 133 2.66 -22.01 -1.54
C CYS A 133 2.61 -23.31 -2.33
N PHE A 134 3.47 -23.43 -3.34
CA PHE A 134 3.56 -24.59 -4.22
C PHE A 134 3.81 -25.89 -3.45
N LEU A 135 4.76 -25.89 -2.53
CA LEU A 135 5.10 -27.08 -1.72
C LEU A 135 3.98 -27.49 -0.77
N ARG A 136 3.16 -26.54 -0.30
CA ARG A 136 1.98 -26.81 0.54
C ARG A 136 0.79 -27.34 -0.29
N LEU A 137 0.62 -26.87 -1.52
CA LEU A 137 -0.51 -27.22 -2.38
C LEU A 137 -0.33 -28.56 -3.12
N VAL A 138 0.92 -28.92 -3.43
CA VAL A 138 1.22 -30.12 -4.22
C VAL A 138 1.99 -31.10 -3.36
N GLU A 139 1.35 -32.19 -2.92
CA GLU A 139 2.01 -33.21 -2.09
C GLU A 139 2.87 -34.17 -2.92
N ASP A 140 2.45 -34.48 -4.15
CA ASP A 140 3.08 -35.46 -5.03
C ASP A 140 4.43 -34.95 -5.61
N PRO A 141 5.57 -35.60 -5.28
CA PRO A 141 6.88 -35.20 -5.78
C PRO A 141 7.02 -35.24 -7.30
N LYS A 142 6.32 -36.16 -7.99
CA LYS A 142 6.38 -36.25 -9.46
C LYS A 142 5.70 -35.04 -10.08
N LYS A 143 4.53 -34.65 -9.55
CA LYS A 143 3.83 -33.43 -9.99
C LYS A 143 4.64 -32.18 -9.68
N ARG A 144 5.36 -32.14 -8.56
CA ARG A 144 6.24 -31.02 -8.23
C ARG A 144 7.31 -30.82 -9.32
N GLY A 145 8.01 -31.88 -9.73
CA GLY A 145 9.03 -31.76 -10.79
C GLY A 145 8.48 -31.22 -12.11
N ILE A 146 7.25 -31.60 -12.49
CA ILE A 146 6.61 -31.10 -13.70
C ILE A 146 6.27 -29.61 -13.56
N ILE A 147 5.68 -29.21 -12.43
CA ILE A 147 5.28 -27.81 -12.19
C ILE A 147 6.52 -26.92 -12.09
N ASP A 148 7.57 -27.36 -11.42
CA ASP A 148 8.83 -26.63 -11.29
C ASP A 148 9.42 -26.28 -12.66
N TYR A 149 9.46 -27.27 -13.56
CA TYR A 149 9.86 -27.05 -14.95
C TYR A 149 8.97 -26.03 -15.67
N GLN A 150 7.64 -26.09 -15.46
CA GLN A 150 6.71 -25.13 -16.05
C GLN A 150 6.84 -23.72 -15.48
N LEU A 151 7.19 -23.56 -14.20
CA LEU A 151 7.43 -22.26 -13.57
C LEU A 151 8.70 -21.60 -14.14
N GLU A 152 9.74 -22.38 -14.41
CA GLU A 152 10.95 -21.89 -15.08
C GLU A 152 10.68 -21.51 -16.54
N ASP A 153 9.90 -22.31 -17.28
CA ASP A 153 9.44 -21.92 -18.63
C ASP A 153 8.60 -20.64 -18.60
N PHE A 154 7.69 -20.51 -17.64
CA PHE A 154 6.92 -19.29 -17.43
C PHE A 154 7.83 -18.07 -17.18
N LYS A 155 8.85 -18.19 -16.33
CA LYS A 155 9.82 -17.10 -16.09
C LYS A 155 10.60 -16.71 -17.34
N ALA A 156 10.99 -17.69 -18.16
CA ALA A 156 11.87 -17.49 -19.31
C ALA A 156 11.15 -16.91 -20.54
N ARG A 157 9.83 -17.03 -20.62
CA ARG A 157 9.04 -16.46 -21.71
C ARG A 157 9.20 -14.94 -21.75
N LYS A 158 9.42 -14.41 -22.95
CA LYS A 158 9.23 -12.98 -23.24
C LYS A 158 7.92 -12.87 -24.02
N LEU A 159 7.02 -11.99 -23.57
CA LEU A 159 5.87 -11.65 -24.42
C LEU A 159 6.41 -11.09 -25.74
N TRP A 160 5.75 -11.48 -26.82
CA TRP A 160 6.00 -11.18 -28.23
C TRP A 160 6.12 -9.68 -28.51
#